data_AF-A0AA86JB90-F1
#
_entry.id   AF-A0AA86JB90-F1
#
_cell.length_a   1.000
_cell.length_b   1.000
_cell.length_c   1.000
_cell.angle_alpha   90.00
_cell.angle_beta   90.00
_cell.angle_gamma   90.00
#
_symmetry.space_group_name_H-M   'P 1'
#
loop_
_entity.id
_entity.type
_entity.pdbx_description
1 polymer ?
#
loop_
_entity_poly.entity_id
_entity_poly.type
_entity_poly.pdbx_seq_one_letter_code
_entity_poly.pdbx_strand_id
1 'polypeptide(L)'
;MPRKNIYFKDKIDREIEDIIEIEIQKGATKADVNYSSMVNELVRLGLMVYKSREDGSSFDLEGFRRDLIRKVSGSREGIMILTALLSEIYVSVKGPDYKGSLDDLINANISAINTAEVQGESQHFLSDTN
;
A
#
# COMPACT_ATOMS: atom_id res chain seq x y z
N MET A 1 36.86 -22.88 -2.38
CA MET A 1 36.14 -21.71 -2.95
C MET A 1 37.17 -20.73 -3.54
N PRO A 2 36.92 -20.14 -4.71
CA PRO A 2 37.84 -19.13 -5.26
C PRO A 2 37.83 -17.88 -4.37
N ARG A 3 39.01 -17.42 -3.95
CA ARG A 3 39.14 -16.20 -3.15
C ARG A 3 38.87 -14.98 -4.02
N LYS A 4 38.00 -14.09 -3.53
CA LYS A 4 37.71 -12.78 -4.13
C LYS A 4 38.00 -11.72 -3.09
N ASN A 5 38.74 -10.68 -3.48
CA ASN A 5 38.97 -9.51 -2.63
C ASN A 5 38.02 -8.41 -3.11
N ILE A 6 37.19 -7.90 -2.19
CA ILE A 6 36.17 -6.88 -2.47
C ILE A 6 36.37 -5.77 -1.44
N TYR A 7 36.20 -4.52 -1.87
CA TYR A 7 36.21 -3.36 -0.98
C TYR A 7 34.77 -2.97 -0.68
N PHE A 8 34.41 -2.95 0.60
CA PHE A 8 33.11 -2.48 1.08
C PHE A 8 33.19 -1.02 1.51
N LYS A 9 32.04 -0.32 1.47
CA LYS A 9 31.90 0.97 2.16
C LYS A 9 31.78 0.71 3.67
N ASP A 10 32.32 1.59 4.50
CA ASP A 10 32.33 1.47 5.97
C ASP A 10 30.95 1.24 6.59
N LYS A 11 29.88 1.73 5.97
CA LYS A 11 28.51 1.46 6.44
C LYS A 11 28.13 -0.02 6.25
N ILE A 12 28.42 -0.57 5.08
CA ILE A 12 28.09 -1.97 4.75
C ILE A 12 28.94 -2.91 5.59
N ASP A 13 30.22 -2.56 5.78
CA ASP A 13 31.13 -3.34 6.60
C ASP A 13 30.63 -3.47 8.05
N ARG A 14 30.25 -2.34 8.66
CA ARG A 14 29.64 -2.31 10.00
C ARG A 14 28.35 -3.12 10.08
N GLU A 15 27.46 -3.00 9.09
CA GLU A 15 26.22 -3.80 9.07
C GLU A 15 26.50 -5.31 9.02
N ILE A 16 27.55 -5.74 8.31
CA ILE A 16 27.96 -7.15 8.28
C ILE A 16 28.50 -7.59 9.64
N GLU A 17 29.32 -6.77 10.28
CA GLU A 17 29.85 -7.04 11.62
C GLU A 17 28.72 -7.11 12.66
N ASP A 18 27.76 -6.19 12.63
CA ASP A 18 26.58 -6.18 13.50
C ASP A 18 25.77 -7.48 13.37
N ILE A 19 25.56 -7.97 12.15
CA ILE A 19 24.86 -9.24 11.90
C ILE A 19 25.62 -10.42 12.51
N ILE A 20 26.95 -10.45 12.37
CA ILE A 20 27.79 -11.50 12.94
C ILE A 20 27.71 -11.48 14.47
N GLU A 21 27.74 -10.31 15.08
CA GLU A 21 27.59 -10.16 16.53
C GLU A 21 26.24 -10.67 17.01
N ILE A 22 25.15 -10.35 16.30
CA ILE A 22 23.80 -10.85 16.60
C ILE A 22 23.75 -12.39 16.56
N GLU A 23 24.37 -13.02 15.55
CA GLU A 23 24.39 -14.49 15.45
C GLU A 23 25.21 -15.13 16.57
N ILE A 24 26.33 -14.52 16.95
CA ILE A 24 27.12 -14.97 18.11
C ILE A 24 26.31 -14.86 19.40
N GLN A 25 25.56 -13.76 19.59
CA GLN A 25 24.67 -13.58 20.74
C GLN A 25 23.55 -14.62 20.79
N LYS A 26 23.10 -15.13 19.64
CA LYS A 26 22.13 -16.24 19.55
C LYS A 26 22.73 -17.62 19.84
N GLY A 27 24.03 -17.69 20.12
CA GLY A 27 24.74 -18.92 20.47
C GLY A 27 25.50 -19.58 19.32
N ALA A 28 25.63 -18.92 18.16
CA ALA A 28 26.48 -19.41 17.09
C ALA A 28 27.97 -19.31 17.48
N THR A 29 28.77 -20.27 17.06
CA THR A 29 30.22 -20.20 17.30
C THR A 29 30.92 -19.44 16.19
N LYS A 30 32.13 -18.91 16.47
CA LYS A 30 32.98 -18.26 15.45
C LYS A 30 33.43 -19.20 14.33
N ALA A 31 33.30 -20.52 14.52
CA ALA A 31 33.54 -21.51 13.47
C ALA A 31 32.36 -21.56 12.49
N ASP A 32 31.14 -21.34 12.97
CA ASP A 32 29.90 -21.36 12.19
C ASP A 32 29.71 -20.03 11.45
N VAL A 33 29.93 -18.91 12.15
CA VAL A 33 29.70 -17.55 11.63
C VAL A 33 30.99 -16.74 11.70
N ASN A 34 31.55 -16.45 10.53
CA ASN A 34 32.67 -15.55 10.34
C ASN A 34 32.38 -14.62 9.16
N TYR A 35 33.18 -13.55 9.03
CA TYR A 35 32.93 -12.52 8.01
C TYR A 35 32.82 -13.08 6.60
N SER A 36 33.67 -14.04 6.23
CA SER A 36 33.63 -14.65 4.90
C SER A 36 32.42 -15.55 4.69
N SER A 37 31.98 -16.31 5.71
CA SER A 37 30.78 -17.13 5.59
C SER A 37 29.52 -16.25 5.50
N MET A 38 29.42 -15.20 6.32
CA MET A 38 28.31 -14.26 6.31
C MET A 38 28.20 -13.52 4.97
N VAL A 39 29.31 -12.99 4.44
CA VAL A 39 29.31 -12.32 3.12
C VAL A 39 28.88 -13.28 2.00
N ASN A 40 29.31 -14.54 2.02
CA ASN A 40 28.87 -15.51 1.02
C ASN A 40 27.36 -15.77 1.07
N GLU A 41 26.78 -15.84 2.26
CA GLU A 41 25.35 -15.99 2.44
C GLU A 41 24.57 -14.75 1.97
N LEU A 42 25.00 -13.57 2.37
CA LEU A 42 24.41 -12.29 1.94
C LEU A 42 24.49 -12.11 0.42
N VAL A 43 25.62 -12.47 -0.21
CA VAL A 43 25.76 -12.43 -1.68
C VAL A 43 24.83 -13.46 -2.33
N ARG A 44 24.70 -14.66 -1.78
CA ARG A 44 23.76 -15.68 -2.31
C ARG A 44 22.31 -15.18 -2.24
N LEU A 45 21.91 -14.61 -1.11
CA LEU A 45 20.59 -13.99 -0.94
C LEU A 45 20.39 -12.83 -1.93
N GLY A 46 21.38 -11.95 -2.05
CA GLY A 46 21.37 -10.84 -2.99
C GLY A 46 21.21 -11.29 -4.45
N LEU A 47 21.92 -12.34 -4.86
CA LEU A 47 21.78 -12.92 -6.20
C LEU A 47 20.41 -13.56 -6.44
N MET A 48 19.82 -14.19 -5.42
CA MET A 48 18.47 -14.75 -5.49
C MET A 48 17.44 -13.64 -5.73
N VAL A 49 17.51 -12.55 -4.95
CA VAL A 49 16.63 -11.39 -5.09
C VAL A 49 16.86 -10.65 -6.41
N TYR A 50 18.11 -10.52 -6.85
CA TYR A 50 18.42 -9.87 -8.12
C TYR A 50 17.82 -10.62 -9.31
N LYS A 51 17.97 -11.95 -9.34
CA LYS A 51 17.36 -12.80 -10.38
C LYS A 51 15.84 -12.80 -10.33
N SER A 52 15.24 -12.83 -9.13
CA SER A 52 13.78 -12.77 -9.01
C SER A 52 13.20 -11.41 -9.47
N ARG A 53 14.00 -10.35 -9.49
CA ARG A 53 13.60 -9.05 -10.07
C ARG A 53 13.63 -9.06 -11.60
N GLU A 54 14.54 -9.81 -12.22
CA GLU A 54 14.53 -9.99 -13.68
C GLU A 54 13.29 -10.80 -14.13
N ASP A 55 12.80 -11.71 -13.29
CA ASP A 55 11.60 -12.52 -13.54
C ASP A 55 10.27 -11.77 -13.19
N GLY A 56 10.34 -10.60 -12.55
CA GLY A 56 9.17 -9.92 -11.97
C GLY A 56 8.84 -8.60 -12.66
N SER A 57 7.65 -8.52 -13.26
CA SER A 57 7.08 -7.35 -13.93
C SER A 57 7.51 -6.02 -13.30
N SER A 58 8.20 -5.17 -14.06
CA SER A 58 8.35 -3.76 -13.69
C SER A 58 6.96 -3.22 -13.36
N PHE A 59 6.79 -2.61 -12.19
CA PHE A 59 5.51 -2.07 -11.78
C PHE A 59 4.99 -1.11 -12.85
N ASP A 60 3.90 -1.48 -13.52
CA ASP A 60 3.25 -0.63 -14.51
C ASP A 60 2.47 0.46 -13.80
N LEU A 61 3.17 1.57 -13.53
CA LEU A 61 2.60 2.73 -12.87
C LEU A 61 1.42 3.32 -13.65
N GLU A 62 1.44 3.26 -14.97
CA GLU A 62 0.37 3.79 -15.82
C GLU A 62 -0.86 2.88 -15.76
N GLY A 63 -0.67 1.58 -15.90
CA GLY A 63 -1.73 0.58 -15.73
C GLY A 63 -2.37 0.63 -14.34
N PHE A 64 -1.56 0.77 -13.30
CA PHE A 64 -2.05 0.94 -11.93
C PHE A 64 -2.89 2.21 -11.76
N ARG A 65 -2.40 3.36 -12.24
CA ARG A 65 -3.16 4.63 -12.17
C ARG A 65 -4.48 4.54 -12.94
N ARG A 66 -4.46 3.94 -14.13
CA ARG A 66 -5.66 3.73 -14.94
C ARG A 66 -6.66 2.82 -14.24
N ASP A 67 -6.21 1.74 -13.62
CA ASP A 67 -7.07 0.83 -12.89
C ASP A 67 -7.67 1.49 -11.64
N LEU A 68 -6.88 2.28 -10.90
CA LEU A 68 -7.35 3.05 -9.76
C LEU A 68 -8.46 4.02 -10.14
N ILE A 69 -8.24 4.86 -11.17
CA ILE A 69 -9.25 5.82 -11.63
C ILE A 69 -10.52 5.07 -12.04
N ARG A 70 -10.39 4.00 -12.85
CA ARG A 70 -11.53 3.20 -13.29
C ARG A 70 -12.35 2.65 -12.12
N LYS A 71 -11.69 2.07 -11.11
CA LYS A 71 -12.37 1.47 -9.95
C LYS A 71 -13.00 2.53 -9.05
N VAL A 72 -12.31 3.63 -8.77
CA VAL A 72 -12.82 4.71 -7.91
C VAL A 72 -13.97 5.45 -8.59
N SER A 73 -13.82 5.87 -9.84
CA SER A 73 -14.88 6.55 -10.59
C SER A 73 -16.10 5.64 -10.76
N GLY A 74 -15.90 4.37 -11.13
CA GLY A 74 -17.01 3.42 -11.28
C GLY A 74 -17.75 3.16 -9.96
N SER A 75 -17.04 3.07 -8.83
CA SER A 75 -17.67 2.90 -7.52
C SER A 75 -18.46 4.13 -7.10
N ARG A 76 -17.92 5.33 -7.32
CA ARG A 76 -18.59 6.60 -7.02
C ARG A 76 -19.87 6.77 -7.84
N GLU A 77 -19.81 6.52 -9.14
CA GLU A 77 -20.99 6.54 -10.01
C GLU A 77 -22.04 5.49 -9.58
N GLY A 78 -21.60 4.27 -9.26
CA GLY A 78 -22.48 3.21 -8.75
C GLY A 78 -23.21 3.62 -7.46
N ILE A 79 -22.51 4.23 -6.50
CA ILE A 79 -23.11 4.73 -5.25
C ILE A 79 -24.13 5.83 -5.53
N MET A 80 -23.84 6.75 -6.47
CA MET A 80 -24.80 7.80 -6.85
C MET A 80 -26.09 7.20 -7.45
N ILE A 81 -25.96 6.22 -8.35
CA ILE A 81 -27.11 5.51 -8.95
C ILE A 81 -27.92 4.79 -7.87
N LEU A 82 -27.26 4.04 -6.98
CA LEU A 82 -27.91 3.34 -5.88
C LEU A 82 -28.64 4.31 -4.94
N THR A 83 -28.02 5.45 -4.65
CA THR A 83 -28.61 6.51 -3.81
C THR A 83 -29.87 7.07 -4.45
N ALA A 84 -29.86 7.34 -5.76
CA ALA A 84 -31.04 7.80 -6.48
C ALA A 84 -32.17 6.77 -6.43
N LEU A 85 -31.87 5.50 -6.73
CA LEU A 85 -32.85 4.40 -6.69
C LEU A 85 -33.44 4.21 -5.29
N LEU A 86 -32.61 4.21 -4.24
CA LEU A 86 -33.08 4.07 -2.87
C LEU A 86 -33.92 5.27 -2.44
N SER A 87 -33.57 6.49 -2.87
CA SER A 87 -34.35 7.70 -2.60
C SER A 87 -35.72 7.62 -3.28
N GLU A 88 -35.77 7.16 -4.52
CA GLU A 88 -37.03 6.95 -5.26
C GLU A 88 -37.92 5.90 -4.60
N ILE A 89 -37.35 4.77 -4.17
CA ILE A 89 -38.06 3.74 -3.42
C ILE A 89 -38.58 4.31 -2.09
N TYR A 90 -37.76 5.06 -1.36
CA TYR A 90 -38.13 5.63 -0.07
C TYR A 90 -39.33 6.58 -0.19
N VAL A 91 -39.30 7.50 -1.15
CA VAL A 91 -40.41 8.43 -1.43
C VAL A 91 -41.65 7.65 -1.85
N SER A 92 -41.50 6.66 -2.73
CA SER A 92 -42.60 5.83 -3.21
C SER A 92 -43.27 5.01 -2.10
N VAL A 93 -42.49 4.47 -1.15
CA VAL A 93 -43.00 3.70 0.00
C VAL A 93 -43.70 4.60 1.02
N LYS A 94 -43.18 5.80 1.26
CA LYS A 94 -43.80 6.76 2.18
C LYS A 94 -45.06 7.39 1.59
N GLY A 95 -45.19 7.45 0.27
CA GLY A 95 -46.40 7.92 -0.40
C GLY A 95 -46.83 9.32 0.10
N PRO A 96 -48.11 9.53 0.47
CA PRO A 96 -48.62 10.83 0.94
C PRO A 96 -47.97 11.34 2.24
N ASP A 97 -47.34 10.46 3.03
CA ASP A 97 -46.72 10.83 4.31
C ASP A 97 -45.35 11.52 4.14
N TYR A 98 -44.77 11.47 2.94
CA TYR A 98 -43.53 12.18 2.65
C TYR A 98 -43.82 13.64 2.29
N LYS A 99 -43.30 14.56 3.10
CA LYS A 99 -43.51 16.02 2.93
C LYS A 99 -42.41 16.73 2.13
N GLY A 100 -41.38 16.02 1.69
CA GLY A 100 -40.24 16.58 0.95
C GLY A 100 -40.33 16.35 -0.56
N SER A 101 -39.38 16.91 -1.32
CA SER A 101 -39.14 16.51 -2.70
C SER A 101 -38.16 15.33 -2.77
N LEU A 102 -38.25 14.53 -3.84
CA LEU A 102 -37.24 13.53 -4.18
C LEU A 102 -35.88 14.19 -4.45
N ASP A 103 -35.90 15.33 -5.15
CA ASP A 103 -34.68 16.07 -5.51
C ASP A 103 -33.94 16.57 -4.27
N ASP A 104 -34.66 17.03 -3.25
CA ASP A 104 -34.08 17.49 -1.99
C ASP A 104 -33.40 16.33 -1.25
N LEU A 105 -34.01 15.14 -1.26
CA LEU A 105 -33.45 13.94 -0.64
C LEU A 105 -32.19 13.47 -1.36
N ILE A 106 -32.21 13.46 -2.69
CA ILE A 106 -31.04 13.11 -3.51
C ILE A 106 -29.91 14.11 -3.26
N ASN A 107 -30.19 15.41 -3.29
CA ASN A 107 -29.19 16.44 -3.05
C ASN A 107 -28.60 16.35 -1.64
N ALA A 108 -29.42 16.09 -0.61
CA ALA A 108 -28.95 15.89 0.75
C ALA A 108 -28.03 14.66 0.86
N ASN A 109 -28.40 13.54 0.24
CA ASN A 109 -27.58 12.32 0.26
C ASN A 109 -26.26 12.50 -0.51
N ILE A 110 -26.28 13.14 -1.67
CA ILE A 110 -25.05 13.44 -2.44
C ILE A 110 -24.13 14.37 -1.64
N SER A 111 -24.68 15.38 -0.97
CA SER A 111 -23.90 16.29 -0.12
C SER A 111 -23.27 15.55 1.07
N ALA A 112 -24.01 14.62 1.68
CA ALA A 112 -23.49 13.76 2.74
C ALA A 112 -22.37 12.83 2.24
N ILE A 113 -22.50 12.25 1.04
CA ILE A 113 -21.45 11.43 0.40
C ILE A 113 -20.18 12.27 0.21
N ASN A 114 -20.29 13.47 -0.35
CA ASN A 114 -19.14 14.36 -0.54
C ASN A 114 -18.47 14.74 0.79
N THR A 115 -19.28 15.03 1.82
CA THR A 115 -18.76 15.37 3.16
C THR A 115 -18.02 14.18 3.77
N ALA A 116 -18.56 12.97 3.63
CA ALA A 116 -17.92 11.75 4.12
C ALA A 116 -16.60 11.46 3.40
N GLU A 117 -16.49 11.73 2.10
CA GLU A 117 -15.24 11.60 1.35
C GLU A 117 -14.17 12.58 1.84
N VAL A 118 -14.52 13.86 2.01
CA VAL A 118 -13.60 14.89 2.54
C VAL A 118 -13.18 14.56 3.98
N GLN A 119 -14.12 14.06 4.79
CA GLN A 119 -13.80 13.64 6.14
C GLN A 119 -12.88 12.42 6.16
N GLY A 120 -13.13 11.44 5.28
CA GLY A 120 -12.25 10.28 5.11
C GLY A 120 -10.84 10.69 4.68
N GLU A 121 -10.72 11.65 3.76
CA GLU A 121 -9.44 12.22 3.35
C GLU A 121 -8.70 12.83 4.55
N SER A 122 -9.34 13.75 5.29
CA SER A 122 -8.71 14.42 6.45
C SER A 122 -8.35 13.48 7.61
N GLN A 123 -9.00 12.33 7.74
CA GLN A 123 -8.67 11.33 8.76
C GLN A 123 -7.48 10.43 8.37
N HIS A 124 -7.28 10.21 7.08
CA HIS A 124 -6.25 9.29 6.57
C HIS A 124 -5.00 10.00 6.06
N PHE A 125 -5.13 11.24 5.62
CA PHE A 125 -4.03 12.08 5.19
C PHE A 125 -3.91 13.24 6.18
N LEU A 126 -2.78 13.30 6.89
CA LEU A 126 -2.44 14.48 7.68
C LEU A 126 -2.43 15.65 6.72
N SER A 127 -3.22 16.69 7.00
CA SER A 127 -2.99 17.99 6.40
C SER A 127 -1.56 18.38 6.76
N ASP A 128 -0.69 18.49 5.75
CA ASP A 128 0.64 19.09 5.89
C ASP A 128 0.44 20.56 6.29
N THR A 129 0.18 20.81 7.57
CA THR A 129 0.31 22.13 8.18
C THR A 129 1.80 22.44 8.26
N ASN A 130 2.31 23.08 7.20
CA ASN A 130 3.40 24.04 7.29
C ASN A 130 2.82 25.45 7.48
#